data_AF-A0A4Q8QAE6-F1
#
_entry.id   AF-A0A4Q8QAE6-F1
#
_cell.length_a   1.000
_cell.length_b   1.000
_cell.length_c   1.000
_cell.angle_alpha   90.00
_cell.angle_beta   90.00
_cell.angle_gamma   90.00
#
_symmetry.space_group_name_H-M   'P 1'
#
loop_
_entity.id
_entity.type
_entity.pdbx_description
1 polymer ?
#
loop_
_entity_poly.entity_id
_entity_poly.type
_entity_poly.pdbx_seq_one_letter_code
_entity_poly.pdbx_strand_id
1 'polypeptide(L)'
;MRVDIRNFCLGILILPFFISAQSQDNLSKLKEYVDDGQLVIYSESSIVMDSSSSAITYVDFCADGTYYYSYDGSYTVKGTQNTSNRNNRAYGAGVAENSGQWQILEHQNAFFLEVVDAYGQKTYYPINIQNLIAGKWKQGNVTYVFAPKQGRCQ
;
A
#
# COMPACT_ATOMS: atom_id res chain seq x y z
N MET A 1 -21.38 53.26 -55.01
CA MET A 1 -20.45 52.75 -53.98
C MET A 1 -21.11 51.51 -53.37
N ARG A 2 -20.59 50.31 -53.65
CA ARG A 2 -21.04 49.01 -53.12
C ARG A 2 -20.15 48.63 -51.94
N VAL A 3 -20.72 48.20 -50.81
CA VAL A 3 -20.26 47.13 -49.87
C VAL A 3 -21.48 46.82 -48.97
N ASP A 4 -22.28 45.77 -49.20
CA ASP A 4 -22.17 44.32 -48.91
C ASP A 4 -22.52 43.87 -47.48
N ILE A 5 -23.50 42.97 -47.41
CA ILE A 5 -24.04 42.24 -46.25
C ILE A 5 -23.30 40.90 -46.20
N ARG A 6 -22.67 40.54 -45.07
CA ARG A 6 -22.53 39.14 -44.58
C ARG A 6 -21.69 38.99 -43.31
N ASN A 7 -22.12 38.03 -42.49
CA ASN A 7 -21.34 37.23 -41.52
C ASN A 7 -20.88 38.00 -40.25
N PHE A 8 -20.81 37.44 -39.04
CA PHE A 8 -20.52 36.07 -38.65
C PHE A 8 -20.74 35.90 -37.12
N CYS A 9 -20.95 34.65 -36.70
CA CYS A 9 -20.77 34.09 -35.35
C CYS A 9 -21.88 34.27 -34.28
N LEU A 10 -22.73 33.25 -34.25
CA LEU A 10 -23.20 32.61 -33.02
C LEU A 10 -22.05 32.48 -32.00
N GLY A 11 -22.17 33.16 -30.86
CA GLY A 11 -21.35 32.88 -29.69
C GLY A 11 -21.78 31.56 -29.05
N ILE A 12 -21.16 30.45 -29.48
CA ILE A 12 -21.26 29.16 -28.80
C ILE A 12 -20.60 29.32 -27.43
N LEU A 13 -21.42 29.23 -26.38
CA LEU A 13 -21.02 29.09 -24.99
C LEU A 13 -20.39 27.69 -24.82
N ILE A 14 -19.07 27.60 -24.96
CA ILE A 14 -18.32 26.36 -24.67
C ILE A 14 -18.21 26.25 -23.15
N LEU A 15 -19.01 25.36 -22.57
CA LEU A 15 -18.88 24.91 -21.17
C LEU A 15 -17.54 24.17 -20.99
N PRO A 16 -16.80 24.39 -19.88
CA PRO A 16 -15.59 23.62 -19.59
C PRO A 16 -16.01 22.29 -18.96
N PHE A 17 -16.19 21.25 -19.78
CA PHE A 17 -16.51 19.89 -19.32
C PHE A 17 -15.41 18.91 -19.74
N PHE A 18 -14.15 19.17 -19.37
CA PHE A 18 -13.05 18.24 -19.69
C PHE A 18 -11.97 18.20 -18.60
N ILE A 19 -12.30 17.76 -17.38
CA ILE A 19 -11.26 17.40 -16.39
C ILE A 19 -11.49 16.01 -15.77
N SER A 20 -12.70 15.43 -15.82
CA SER A 20 -13.02 14.22 -15.03
C SER A 20 -12.61 12.87 -15.63
N ALA A 21 -12.16 12.82 -16.90
CA ALA A 21 -11.93 11.54 -17.58
C ALA A 21 -10.56 10.91 -17.25
N GLN A 22 -9.54 11.72 -16.94
CA GLN A 22 -8.18 11.22 -16.71
C GLN A 22 -8.00 10.59 -15.32
N SER A 23 -8.73 11.05 -14.31
CA SER A 23 -8.58 10.55 -12.94
C SER A 23 -9.13 9.13 -12.77
N GLN A 24 -10.31 8.87 -13.35
CA GLN A 24 -10.96 7.56 -13.33
C GLN A 24 -10.15 6.46 -14.04
N ASP A 25 -9.48 6.81 -15.14
CA ASP A 25 -8.59 5.90 -15.87
C ASP A 25 -7.35 5.54 -15.03
N ASN A 26 -6.74 6.52 -14.36
CA ASN A 26 -5.59 6.28 -13.49
C ASN A 26 -5.94 5.42 -12.27
N LEU A 27 -7.10 5.65 -11.65
CA LEU A 27 -7.58 4.83 -10.54
C LEU A 27 -7.78 3.37 -10.97
N SER A 28 -8.37 3.17 -12.15
CA SER A 28 -8.65 1.83 -12.68
C SER A 28 -7.36 1.07 -12.99
N LYS A 29 -6.39 1.72 -13.62
CA LYS A 29 -5.05 1.15 -13.89
C LYS A 29 -4.30 0.82 -12.61
N LEU A 30 -4.36 1.69 -11.61
CA LEU A 30 -3.70 1.44 -10.33
C LEU A 30 -4.36 0.26 -9.60
N LYS A 31 -5.69 0.16 -9.63
CA LYS A 31 -6.41 -0.99 -9.09
C LYS A 31 -6.00 -2.28 -9.78
N GLU A 32 -5.98 -2.32 -11.12
CA GLU A 32 -5.54 -3.48 -11.90
C GLU A 32 -4.08 -3.89 -11.62
N TYR A 33 -3.21 -2.91 -11.35
CA TYR A 33 -1.82 -3.16 -11.00
C TYR A 33 -1.65 -3.77 -9.61
N VAL A 34 -2.47 -3.32 -8.64
CA VAL A 34 -2.46 -3.86 -7.27
C VAL A 34 -3.17 -5.20 -7.16
N ASP A 35 -4.16 -5.41 -8.02
CA ASP A 35 -4.93 -6.63 -8.11
C ASP A 35 -4.06 -7.87 -8.32
N ASP A 36 -4.38 -8.95 -7.61
CA ASP A 36 -3.59 -10.16 -7.42
C ASP A 36 -2.12 -9.88 -7.04
N GLY A 37 -1.84 -8.75 -6.38
CA GLY A 37 -0.51 -8.34 -5.98
C GLY A 37 -0.12 -8.89 -4.61
N GLN A 38 1.17 -9.13 -4.41
CA GLN A 38 1.73 -9.43 -3.10
C GLN A 38 2.62 -8.30 -2.62
N LEU A 39 2.35 -7.79 -1.42
CA LEU A 39 3.23 -6.90 -0.68
C LEU A 39 3.94 -7.67 0.43
N VAL A 40 5.27 -7.68 0.39
CA VAL A 40 6.12 -8.23 1.44
C VAL A 40 6.73 -7.08 2.23
N ILE A 41 6.58 -7.11 3.55
CA ILE A 41 7.09 -6.09 4.47
C ILE A 41 8.10 -6.78 5.38
N TYR A 42 9.36 -6.37 5.28
CA TYR A 42 10.44 -6.87 6.13
C TYR A 42 10.89 -5.77 7.08
N SER A 43 10.78 -6.02 8.38
CA SER A 43 11.31 -5.14 9.42
C SER A 43 12.60 -5.73 10.00
N GLU A 44 13.68 -4.97 9.87
CA GLU A 44 14.99 -5.31 10.45
C GLU A 44 15.04 -4.93 11.93
N SER A 45 15.77 -5.71 12.72
CA SER A 45 16.17 -5.31 14.08
C SER A 45 17.24 -4.22 14.02
N SER A 46 17.23 -3.31 14.98
CA SER A 46 18.26 -2.27 15.10
C SER A 46 19.67 -2.87 15.22
N ILE A 47 20.60 -2.41 14.38
CA ILE A 47 22.04 -2.74 14.42
C ILE A 47 22.68 -2.33 15.77
N VAL A 48 22.05 -1.43 16.52
CA VAL A 48 22.62 -0.79 17.72
C VAL A 48 22.17 -1.46 19.02
N MET A 49 21.16 -2.34 18.99
CA MET A 49 20.65 -3.02 20.19
C MET A 49 20.65 -4.54 20.02
N ASP A 50 21.12 -5.26 21.06
CA ASP A 50 21.12 -6.73 21.17
C ASP A 50 19.73 -7.40 21.02
N SER A 51 18.65 -6.63 20.84
CA SER A 51 17.31 -7.14 20.54
C SER A 51 17.18 -7.41 19.04
N SER A 52 17.57 -8.61 18.61
CA SER A 52 17.40 -9.10 17.24
C SER A 52 15.94 -9.49 16.97
N SER A 53 15.01 -8.53 17.02
CA SER A 53 13.64 -8.75 16.55
C SER A 53 13.52 -8.39 15.08
N SER A 54 13.13 -9.36 14.25
CA SER A 54 12.83 -9.15 12.84
C SER A 54 11.48 -9.78 12.53
N ALA A 55 10.72 -9.15 11.65
CA ALA A 55 9.47 -9.70 11.18
C ALA A 55 9.32 -9.57 9.67
N ILE A 56 8.72 -10.58 9.07
CA ILE A 56 8.27 -10.59 7.68
C ILE A 56 6.73 -10.67 7.71
N THR A 57 6.10 -9.75 7.02
CA THR A 57 4.67 -9.74 6.76
C THR A 57 4.43 -9.92 5.27
N TYR A 58 3.44 -10.74 4.93
CA TYR A 58 2.90 -10.88 3.58
C TYR A 58 1.48 -10.34 3.57
N VAL A 59 1.17 -9.55 2.55
CA VAL A 59 -0.18 -9.06 2.28
C VAL A 59 -0.50 -9.37 0.83
N ASP A 60 -1.44 -10.29 0.62
CA ASP A 60 -1.93 -10.66 -0.71
C ASP A 60 -3.22 -9.89 -0.99
N PHE A 61 -3.26 -9.13 -2.09
CA PHE A 61 -4.42 -8.35 -2.53
C PHE A 61 -5.14 -9.09 -3.65
N CYS A 62 -6.37 -9.53 -3.42
CA CYS A 62 -7.13 -10.34 -4.37
C CYS A 62 -8.18 -9.54 -5.15
N ALA A 63 -8.49 -10.00 -6.36
CA ALA A 63 -9.40 -9.31 -7.30
C ALA A 63 -10.83 -9.09 -6.80
N ASP A 64 -11.29 -9.96 -5.90
CA ASP A 64 -12.58 -9.84 -5.25
C ASP A 64 -12.64 -8.71 -4.21
N GLY A 65 -11.51 -8.06 -3.92
CA GLY A 65 -11.38 -7.04 -2.89
C GLY A 65 -11.03 -7.61 -1.51
N THR A 66 -10.73 -8.90 -1.39
CA THR A 66 -10.24 -9.50 -0.15
C THR A 66 -8.72 -9.34 -0.06
N TYR A 67 -8.20 -9.05 1.14
CA TYR A 67 -6.78 -9.19 1.40
C TYR A 67 -6.52 -10.31 2.41
N TYR A 68 -5.40 -10.99 2.25
CA TYR A 68 -4.88 -11.95 3.22
C TYR A 68 -3.59 -11.43 3.81
N TYR A 69 -3.48 -11.50 5.13
CA TYR A 69 -2.35 -11.04 5.90
C TYR A 69 -1.73 -12.25 6.60
N SER A 70 -0.42 -12.43 6.46
CA SER A 70 0.37 -13.41 7.20
C SER A 70 1.60 -12.74 7.79
N TYR A 71 1.85 -12.98 9.07
CA TYR A 71 2.96 -12.42 9.83
C TYR A 71 3.79 -13.53 10.42
N ASP A 72 5.11 -13.44 10.27
CA ASP A 72 6.10 -14.24 10.96
C ASP A 72 7.16 -13.32 11.57
N GLY A 73 7.23 -13.30 12.90
CA GLY A 73 8.18 -12.48 13.64
C GLY A 73 8.92 -13.27 14.69
N SER A 74 10.20 -12.94 14.88
CA SER A 74 10.99 -13.44 16.00
C SER A 74 11.48 -12.28 16.87
N TYR A 75 11.73 -12.54 18.15
CA TYR A 75 12.32 -11.59 19.08
C TYR A 75 13.26 -12.27 20.06
N THR A 76 14.24 -11.50 20.53
CA THR A 76 15.15 -11.90 21.61
C THR A 76 15.14 -10.81 22.67
N VAL A 77 14.82 -11.18 23.91
CA VAL A 77 14.83 -10.29 25.08
C VAL A 77 15.96 -10.70 26.01
N LYS A 78 16.77 -9.71 26.42
CA LYS A 78 17.82 -9.90 27.43
C LYS A 78 17.16 -9.98 28.81
N GLY A 79 17.49 -11.01 29.58
CA GLY A 79 16.97 -11.16 30.94
C GLY A 79 17.39 -9.97 31.82
N THR A 80 16.48 -9.49 32.67
CA THR A 80 16.65 -8.29 33.51
C THR A 80 17.55 -8.50 34.73
N GLN A 81 18.03 -9.72 34.98
CA GLN A 81 18.93 -10.00 36.10
C GLN A 81 20.38 -9.67 35.71
N ASN A 82 21.04 -8.80 36.50
CA ASN A 82 22.48 -8.52 36.47
C ASN A 82 23.29 -9.78 36.77
N THR A 83 23.32 -10.73 35.83
CA THR A 83 24.15 -11.92 35.90
C THR A 83 25.28 -11.77 34.88
N SER A 84 26.49 -12.21 35.24
CA SER A 84 27.65 -12.29 34.33
C SER A 84 27.48 -13.34 33.23
N ASN A 85 26.29 -13.96 33.13
CA ASN A 85 25.99 -15.04 32.22
C ASN A 85 25.37 -14.50 30.92
N ARG A 86 26.16 -14.48 29.84
CA ARG A 86 25.73 -14.08 28.48
C ARG A 86 24.57 -14.91 27.92
N ASN A 87 24.21 -16.02 28.57
CA ASN A 87 23.18 -16.95 28.12
C ASN A 87 21.78 -16.64 28.67
N ASN A 88 21.59 -15.55 29.44
CA ASN A 88 20.27 -15.14 29.92
C ASN A 88 19.51 -14.34 28.85
N ARG A 89 19.14 -15.01 27.76
CA ARG A 89 18.29 -14.47 26.68
C ARG A 89 17.06 -15.35 26.53
N ALA A 90 15.88 -14.74 26.48
CA ALA A 90 14.65 -15.42 26.10
C ALA A 90 14.33 -15.11 24.63
N TYR A 91 13.91 -16.14 23.91
CA TYR A 91 13.55 -16.07 22.49
C TYR A 91 12.06 -16.32 22.36
N GLY A 92 11.41 -15.65 21.41
CA GLY A 92 10.02 -15.92 21.07
C GLY A 92 9.78 -15.75 19.58
N ALA A 93 8.82 -16.51 19.06
CA ALA A 93 8.31 -16.40 17.71
C ALA A 93 6.80 -16.15 17.77
N GLY A 94 6.29 -15.34 16.87
CA GLY A 94 4.86 -15.03 16.75
C GLY A 94 4.43 -15.20 15.31
N VAL A 95 3.37 -15.97 15.11
CA VAL A 95 2.67 -16.09 13.83
C VAL A 95 1.28 -15.51 13.98
N ALA A 96 0.83 -14.77 12.97
CA ALA A 96 -0.54 -14.26 12.94
C ALA A 96 -1.06 -14.27 11.50
N GLU A 97 -2.30 -14.68 11.34
CA GLU A 97 -3.01 -14.66 10.07
C GLU A 97 -4.29 -13.84 10.25
N ASN A 98 -4.62 -13.03 9.25
CA ASN A 98 -5.85 -12.25 9.25
C ASN A 98 -6.32 -12.02 7.81
N SER A 99 -7.58 -11.62 7.65
CA SER A 99 -8.11 -11.18 6.37
C SER A 99 -9.07 -10.02 6.55
N GLY A 100 -9.37 -9.35 5.45
CA GLY A 100 -10.33 -8.27 5.44
C GLY A 100 -10.59 -7.81 4.01
N GLN A 101 -11.07 -6.59 3.85
CA GLN A 101 -11.39 -6.02 2.55
C GLN A 101 -10.43 -4.88 2.21
N TRP A 102 -10.13 -4.71 0.93
CA TRP A 102 -9.30 -3.63 0.42
C TRP A 102 -9.92 -2.96 -0.79
N GLN A 103 -9.62 -1.69 -0.96
CA GLN A 103 -9.89 -0.96 -2.20
C GLN A 103 -8.93 0.21 -2.36
N ILE A 104 -8.80 0.70 -3.58
CA ILE A 104 -8.08 1.94 -3.86
C ILE A 104 -9.10 3.06 -4.04
N LEU A 105 -8.85 4.16 -3.35
CA LEU A 105 -9.64 5.37 -3.42
C LEU A 105 -8.79 6.51 -3.95
N GLU A 106 -9.42 7.44 -4.65
CA GLU A 106 -8.81 8.71 -5.04
C GLU A 106 -9.46 9.84 -4.25
N HIS A 107 -8.64 10.64 -3.56
CA HIS A 107 -9.11 11.82 -2.85
C HIS A 107 -8.09 12.96 -3.00
N GLN A 108 -8.56 14.16 -3.36
CA GLN A 108 -7.72 15.36 -3.51
C GLN A 108 -6.46 15.11 -4.37
N ASN A 109 -6.62 14.39 -5.49
CA ASN A 109 -5.54 14.09 -6.44
C ASN A 109 -4.41 13.22 -5.84
N ALA A 110 -4.74 12.40 -4.83
CA ALA A 110 -3.87 11.38 -4.25
C ALA A 110 -4.62 10.05 -4.14
N PHE A 111 -3.89 8.95 -4.24
CA PHE A 111 -4.43 7.59 -4.11
C PHE A 111 -4.20 7.04 -2.71
N PHE A 112 -5.20 6.35 -2.19
CA PHE A 112 -5.16 5.73 -0.87
C PHE A 112 -5.61 4.27 -0.98
N LEU A 113 -4.94 3.40 -0.25
CA LEU A 113 -5.41 2.06 0.04
C LEU A 113 -6.31 2.13 1.28
N GLU A 114 -7.60 1.88 1.11
CA GLU A 114 -8.52 1.60 2.22
C GLU A 114 -8.42 0.11 2.56
N VAL A 115 -8.23 -0.19 3.84
CA VAL A 115 -8.28 -1.55 4.39
C VAL A 115 -9.37 -1.59 5.45
N VAL A 116 -10.25 -2.58 5.37
CA VAL A 116 -11.32 -2.84 6.33
C VAL A 116 -11.03 -4.17 7.01
N ASP A 117 -10.83 -4.14 8.34
CA ASP A 117 -10.55 -5.34 9.11
C ASP A 117 -11.83 -6.15 9.42
N ALA A 118 -11.66 -7.30 10.08
CA ALA A 118 -12.76 -8.17 10.49
C ALA A 118 -13.78 -7.51 11.45
N TYR A 119 -13.41 -6.40 12.09
CA TYR A 119 -14.28 -5.61 12.98
C TYR A 119 -14.94 -4.43 12.26
N GLY A 120 -14.73 -4.29 10.95
CA GLY A 120 -15.24 -3.19 10.14
C GLY A 120 -14.46 -1.88 10.31
N GLN A 121 -13.32 -1.89 11.00
CA GLN A 121 -12.49 -0.70 11.15
C GLN A 121 -11.78 -0.39 9.85
N LYS A 122 -11.88 0.88 9.44
CA LYS A 122 -11.28 1.37 8.20
C LYS A 122 -9.97 2.08 8.49
N THR A 123 -8.92 1.68 7.78
CA THR A 123 -7.62 2.34 7.80
C THR A 123 -7.23 2.77 6.40
N TYR A 124 -6.66 3.96 6.27
CA TYR A 124 -6.28 4.55 4.98
C TYR A 124 -4.77 4.74 4.91
N TYR A 125 -4.14 4.15 3.88
CA TYR A 125 -2.70 4.27 3.64
C TYR A 125 -2.44 5.04 2.35
N PRO A 126 -1.66 6.13 2.37
CA PRO A 126 -1.32 6.85 1.14
C PRO A 126 -0.46 5.97 0.22
N ILE A 127 -0.80 5.91 -1.06
CA ILE A 127 -0.05 5.15 -2.06
C ILE A 127 0.97 6.06 -2.73
N ASN A 128 2.25 5.73 -2.57
CA ASN A 128 3.30 6.30 -3.40
C ASN A 128 3.48 5.43 -4.66
N ILE A 129 2.93 5.90 -5.78
CA ILE A 129 2.98 5.18 -7.06
C ILE A 129 4.41 4.88 -7.50
N GLN A 130 5.36 5.79 -7.26
CA GLN A 130 6.75 5.58 -7.68
C GLN A 130 7.41 4.43 -6.93
N ASN A 131 7.14 4.31 -5.63
CA ASN A 131 7.61 3.18 -4.83
C ASN A 131 6.99 1.86 -5.28
N LEU A 132 5.68 1.89 -5.58
CA LEU A 132 4.95 0.72 -6.02
C LEU A 132 5.48 0.19 -7.36
N ILE A 133 5.70 1.09 -8.34
CA ILE A 133 6.28 0.76 -9.64
C ILE A 133 7.73 0.29 -9.52
N ALA A 134 8.52 0.89 -8.63
CA ALA A 134 9.88 0.45 -8.37
C ALA A 134 9.93 -0.99 -7.81
N GLY A 135 8.82 -1.48 -7.25
CA GLY A 135 8.66 -2.85 -6.75
C GLY A 135 9.41 -3.12 -5.44
N LYS A 136 10.36 -2.26 -5.05
CA LYS A 136 11.08 -2.36 -3.78
C LYS A 136 11.50 -0.99 -3.27
N TRP A 137 11.22 -0.71 -2.01
CA TRP A 137 11.65 0.52 -1.35
C TRP A 137 11.93 0.30 0.14
N LYS A 138 12.66 1.22 0.77
CA LYS A 138 12.96 1.17 2.21
C LYS A 138 12.48 2.46 2.88
N GLN A 139 11.88 2.33 4.06
CA GLN A 139 11.47 3.44 4.91
C GLN A 139 11.88 3.11 6.35
N GLY A 140 12.88 3.84 6.87
CA GLY A 140 13.48 3.52 8.16
C GLY A 140 14.12 2.11 8.16
N ASN A 141 13.74 1.28 9.12
CA ASN A 141 14.17 -0.12 9.24
C ASN A 141 13.24 -1.10 8.50
N VAL A 142 12.26 -0.61 7.74
CA VAL A 142 11.30 -1.45 7.03
C VAL A 142 11.59 -1.42 5.53
N THR A 143 11.76 -2.60 4.95
CA THR A 143 11.85 -2.81 3.49
C THR A 143 10.52 -3.34 3.00
N TYR A 144 10.00 -2.74 1.95
CA TYR A 144 8.78 -3.15 1.28
C TYR A 144 9.14 -3.71 -0.10
N VAL A 145 8.48 -4.77 -0.50
CA VAL A 145 8.60 -5.37 -1.84
C VAL A 145 7.19 -5.62 -2.36
N PHE A 146 6.82 -5.00 -3.47
CA PHE A 146 5.57 -5.24 -4.14
C PHE A 146 5.80 -6.04 -5.42
N ALA A 147 5.08 -7.14 -5.56
CA ALA A 147 5.13 -8.02 -6.71
C ALA A 147 3.71 -8.13 -7.32
N PRO A 148 3.44 -7.48 -8.47
CA PRO A 148 2.13 -7.58 -9.11
C PRO A 148 1.89 -9.00 -9.62
N LYS A 149 0.63 -9.46 -9.57
CA LYS A 149 0.21 -10.80 -10.04
C LYS A 149 0.96 -11.97 -9.36
N GLN A 150 1.36 -11.80 -8.11
CA GLN A 150 2.01 -12.81 -7.27
C GLN A 150 1.25 -13.07 -5.95
N GLY A 151 0.09 -12.46 -5.78
CA GLY A 151 -0.80 -12.65 -4.65
C GLY A 151 -1.29 -14.09 -4.57
N ARG A 152 -1.29 -14.65 -3.36
CA ARG A 152 -1.77 -16.01 -3.09
C ARG A 152 -3.27 -16.01 -2.81
N CYS A 153 -4.02 -15.64 -3.82
CA CYS A 153 -5.48 -15.64 -3.80
C CYS A 153 -5.99 -17.05 -4.12
N GLN A 154 -6.73 -17.66 -3.19
CA GLN A 154 -7.29 -19.01 -3.31
C GLN A 154 -8.71 -18.98 -3.86
#